data_AF-A0A5K1EX81-F1
#
_entry.id   AF-A0A5K1EX81-F1
#
_cell.length_a   1.000
_cell.length_b   1.000
_cell.length_c   1.000
_cell.angle_alpha   90.00
_cell.angle_beta   90.00
_cell.angle_gamma   90.00
#
_symmetry.space_group_name_H-M   'P 1'
#
loop_
_entity.id
_entity.type
_entity.pdbx_description
1 polymer ?
#
loop_
_entity_poly.entity_id
_entity_poly.type
_entity_poly.pdbx_seq_one_letter_code
_entity_poly.pdbx_strand_id
1 'polypeptide(L)'
;CPVDFEYKNYTIITSQCKGPLYLPSRCCSAFKQFACPYRDVLNDLGNNCAKVMFAYIHLYGKYPAGLFANECRDDKIGLLCNLTSTENHQVSPNAAHIAYVSSLCLVLVAIAASLVL
;
A
#
# COMPACT_ATOMS: atom_id res chain seq x y z
N CYS A 1 -10.68 -2.32 24.10
CA CYS A 1 -10.16 -1.31 23.17
C CYS A 1 -10.70 0.06 23.60
N PRO A 2 -9.86 1.11 23.78
CA PRO A 2 -10.36 2.45 24.14
C PRO A 2 -11.00 3.21 22.96
N VAL A 3 -10.78 2.76 21.73
CA VAL A 3 -11.41 3.31 20.53
C VAL A 3 -12.67 2.52 20.24
N ASP A 4 -13.79 3.23 20.11
CA ASP A 4 -15.04 2.65 19.63
C ASP A 4 -15.00 2.51 18.10
N PHE A 5 -14.73 1.28 17.63
CA PHE A 5 -14.68 0.97 16.20
C PHE A 5 -16.08 0.74 15.61
N GLU A 6 -17.11 0.46 16.41
CA GLU A 6 -18.47 0.14 15.91
C GLU A 6 -19.04 1.26 15.04
N TYR A 7 -18.85 2.49 15.49
CA TYR A 7 -19.42 3.71 14.89
C TYR A 7 -18.42 4.46 13.99
N LYS A 8 -17.31 3.83 13.56
CA LYS A 8 -16.38 4.46 12.62
C LYS A 8 -16.94 4.48 11.20
N ASN A 9 -16.46 5.43 10.39
CA ASN A 9 -16.87 5.52 8.99
C ASN A 9 -16.08 4.52 8.12
N TYR A 10 -16.69 3.37 7.85
CA TYR A 10 -16.12 2.31 7.01
C TYR A 10 -16.17 2.59 5.51
N THR A 11 -16.84 3.66 5.08
CA THR A 11 -16.97 4.05 3.67
C THR A 11 -15.61 4.26 3.02
N ILE A 12 -14.61 4.73 3.78
CA ILE A 12 -13.25 4.90 3.26
C ILE A 12 -12.68 3.59 2.70
N ILE A 13 -12.99 2.45 3.32
CA ILE A 13 -12.59 1.12 2.85
C ILE A 13 -13.57 0.62 1.79
N THR A 14 -14.87 0.61 2.07
CA THR A 14 -15.89 -0.05 1.22
C THR A 14 -16.15 0.64 -0.12
N SER A 15 -15.85 1.94 -0.24
CA SER A 15 -15.93 2.66 -1.51
C SER A 15 -14.75 2.37 -2.46
N GLN A 16 -13.59 1.97 -1.91
CA GLN A 16 -12.33 1.85 -2.66
C GLN A 16 -11.88 0.39 -2.85
N CYS A 17 -12.05 -0.45 -1.84
CA CYS A 17 -11.71 -1.87 -1.88
C CYS A 17 -12.94 -2.69 -2.28
N LYS A 18 -13.04 -3.07 -3.55
CA LYS A 18 -14.20 -3.79 -4.09
C LYS A 18 -13.82 -5.13 -4.68
N GLY A 19 -14.66 -6.12 -4.40
CA GLY A 19 -14.60 -7.43 -5.03
C GLY A 19 -15.07 -7.39 -6.49
N PRO A 20 -14.84 -8.47 -7.26
CA PRO A 20 -14.23 -9.72 -6.80
C PRO A 20 -12.69 -9.70 -6.73
N LEU A 21 -12.05 -8.72 -7.38
CA LEU A 21 -10.59 -8.73 -7.57
C LEU A 21 -9.80 -8.17 -6.38
N TYR A 22 -10.41 -7.31 -5.54
CA TYR A 22 -9.77 -6.70 -4.36
C TYR A 22 -8.33 -6.21 -4.61
N LEU A 23 -8.16 -5.29 -5.58
CA LEU A 23 -6.85 -4.79 -5.99
C LEU A 23 -6.01 -4.31 -4.78
N PRO A 24 -4.83 -4.92 -4.51
CA PRO A 24 -4.03 -4.62 -3.32
C PRO A 24 -3.68 -3.15 -3.16
N SER A 25 -3.31 -2.47 -4.26
CA SER A 25 -2.98 -1.04 -4.24
C SER A 25 -4.12 -0.17 -3.71
N ARG A 26 -5.37 -0.47 -4.09
CA ARG A 26 -6.56 0.26 -3.63
C ARG A 26 -6.95 -0.16 -2.21
N CYS A 27 -7.01 -1.46 -1.95
CA CYS A 27 -7.42 -2.00 -0.67
C CYS A 27 -6.46 -1.60 0.46
N CYS A 28 -5.15 -1.67 0.24
CA CYS A 28 -4.16 -1.31 1.23
C CYS A 28 -4.04 0.19 1.44
N SER A 29 -4.19 1.00 0.38
CA SER A 29 -4.26 2.47 0.52
C SER A 29 -5.45 2.89 1.38
N ALA A 30 -6.64 2.36 1.08
CA ALA A 30 -7.85 2.65 1.84
C ALA A 30 -7.78 2.15 3.28
N PHE A 31 -7.22 0.95 3.50
CA PHE A 31 -7.00 0.40 4.83
C PHE A 31 -6.02 1.24 5.65
N LYS A 32 -4.91 1.71 5.06
CA LYS A 32 -3.97 2.64 5.72
C LYS A 32 -4.67 3.93 6.14
N GLN A 33 -5.45 4.55 5.26
CA GLN A 33 -6.20 5.77 5.59
C GLN A 33 -7.15 5.58 6.78
N PHE A 34 -7.77 4.41 6.90
CA PHE A 34 -8.64 4.08 8.02
C PHE A 34 -7.87 3.76 9.31
N ALA A 35 -6.86 2.90 9.24
CA ALA A 35 -6.22 2.28 10.40
C ALA A 35 -5.08 3.11 11.00
N CYS A 36 -4.33 3.83 10.16
CA CYS A 36 -3.13 4.56 10.59
C CYS A 36 -3.35 5.62 11.67
N PRO A 37 -4.49 6.35 11.71
CA PRO A 37 -4.80 7.24 12.84
C PRO A 37 -4.86 6.53 14.21
N TYR A 38 -5.02 5.20 14.23
CA TYR A 38 -5.16 4.38 15.42
C TYR A 38 -3.99 3.40 15.61
N ARG A 39 -2.87 3.59 14.90
CA ARG A 39 -1.72 2.68 14.90
C ARG A 39 -1.28 2.28 16.31
N ASP A 40 -1.17 3.23 17.22
CA ASP A 40 -0.58 2.98 18.54
C ASP A 40 -1.45 2.02 19.38
N VAL A 41 -2.77 2.19 19.34
CA VAL A 41 -3.70 1.28 20.03
C VAL A 41 -3.88 -0.04 19.30
N LEU A 42 -3.72 -0.06 17.97
CA LEU A 42 -3.80 -1.28 17.16
C LEU A 42 -2.57 -2.18 17.34
N ASN A 43 -1.41 -1.58 17.59
CA ASN A 43 -0.14 -2.29 17.81
C ASN A 43 0.09 -2.68 19.29
N ASP A 44 -0.76 -2.25 20.21
CA ASP A 44 -0.70 -2.64 21.61
C ASP A 44 -1.29 -4.05 21.81
N LEU A 45 -0.40 -5.02 22.05
CA LEU A 45 -0.74 -6.43 22.29
C LEU A 45 -1.51 -6.66 23.60
N GLY A 46 -1.55 -5.68 24.50
CA GLY A 46 -2.30 -5.72 25.76
C GLY A 46 -3.81 -5.49 25.59
N ASN A 47 -4.26 -5.13 24.39
CA ASN A 47 -5.67 -4.86 24.10
C ASN A 47 -6.20 -5.66 22.90
N ASN A 48 -7.50 -5.53 22.64
CA ASN A 48 -8.20 -6.25 21.57
C ASN A 48 -8.60 -5.35 20.37
N CYS A 49 -8.02 -4.15 20.23
CA CYS A 49 -8.41 -3.17 19.21
C CYS A 49 -8.30 -3.72 17.79
N ALA A 50 -7.20 -4.39 17.45
CA ALA A 50 -7.04 -4.98 16.12
C ALA A 50 -8.13 -6.01 15.79
N LYS A 51 -8.48 -6.88 16.76
CA LYS A 51 -9.53 -7.90 16.60
C LYS A 51 -10.90 -7.24 16.37
N VAL A 52 -11.25 -6.26 17.20
CA VAL A 52 -12.53 -5.53 17.09
C VAL A 52 -12.60 -4.77 15.77
N MET A 53 -11.53 -4.06 15.38
CA MET A 53 -11.45 -3.34 14.12
C MET A 53 -11.69 -4.27 12.92
N PHE A 54 -10.97 -5.39 12.84
CA PHE A 54 -11.12 -6.34 11.74
C PHE A 54 -12.50 -7.00 11.70
N ALA A 55 -13.13 -7.24 12.86
CA ALA A 55 -14.49 -7.78 12.92
C ALA A 55 -15.51 -6.85 12.23
N TYR A 56 -15.45 -5.54 12.51
CA TYR A 56 -16.34 -4.57 11.85
C TYR A 56 -15.97 -4.31 10.39
N ILE A 57 -14.68 -4.33 10.03
CA ILE A 57 -14.26 -4.28 8.61
C ILE A 57 -14.88 -5.45 7.84
N HIS A 58 -14.80 -6.66 8.40
CA HIS A 58 -15.41 -7.86 7.82
C HIS A 58 -16.93 -7.72 7.73
N LEU A 59 -17.60 -7.30 8.81
CA LEU A 59 -19.05 -7.17 8.88
C LEU A 59 -19.60 -6.18 7.84
N TYR A 60 -19.05 -4.96 7.79
CA TYR A 60 -19.58 -3.90 6.92
C TYR A 60 -19.14 -4.03 5.47
N GLY A 61 -17.93 -4.56 5.24
CA GLY A 61 -17.37 -4.71 3.90
C GLY A 61 -17.63 -6.07 3.25
N LYS A 62 -18.09 -7.07 4.01
CA LYS A 62 -18.22 -8.47 3.57
C LYS A 62 -16.91 -9.04 2.98
N TYR A 63 -15.77 -8.60 3.51
CA TYR A 63 -14.45 -9.01 3.01
C TYR A 63 -14.10 -10.43 3.44
N PRO A 64 -13.39 -11.21 2.60
CA PRO A 64 -12.88 -12.52 3.02
C PRO A 64 -11.89 -12.38 4.19
N ALA A 65 -11.86 -13.40 5.04
CA ALA A 65 -10.92 -13.45 6.16
C ALA A 65 -9.47 -13.37 5.65
N GLY A 66 -8.65 -12.57 6.32
CA GLY A 66 -7.23 -12.44 5.98
C GLY A 66 -6.92 -11.52 4.79
N LEU A 67 -7.92 -10.95 4.08
CA LEU A 67 -7.67 -10.09 2.90
C LEU A 67 -6.58 -9.04 3.17
N PHE A 68 -6.78 -8.19 4.17
CA PHE A 68 -5.82 -7.12 4.46
C PHE A 68 -4.50 -7.64 5.04
N ALA A 69 -4.51 -8.74 5.78
CA ALA A 69 -3.28 -9.32 6.34
C ALA A 69 -2.40 -9.96 5.25
N ASN A 70 -3.02 -10.51 4.21
CA ASN A 70 -2.33 -11.18 3.11
C ASN A 70 -1.89 -10.20 2.03
N GLU A 71 -2.73 -9.22 1.70
CA GLU A 71 -2.45 -8.27 0.62
C GLU A 71 -1.62 -7.06 1.07
N CYS A 72 -1.73 -6.65 2.34
CA CYS A 72 -1.13 -5.40 2.82
C CYS A 72 0.12 -5.62 3.65
N ARG A 73 1.27 -5.57 2.99
CA ARG A 73 2.60 -5.62 3.60
C ARG A 73 3.55 -4.72 2.84
N ASP A 74 4.17 -3.75 3.51
CA ASP A 74 5.17 -2.88 2.88
C ASP A 74 6.60 -3.41 3.11
N ASP A 75 6.87 -3.95 4.30
CA ASP A 75 8.21 -4.41 4.68
C ASP A 75 8.18 -5.68 5.54
N LYS A 76 9.33 -6.01 6.15
CA LYS A 76 9.43 -7.16 7.05
C LYS A 76 8.76 -6.94 8.41
N ILE A 77 8.48 -5.70 8.78
CA ILE A 77 7.98 -5.27 10.10
C ILE A 77 6.46 -5.11 10.08
N GLY A 78 5.85 -4.88 8.91
CA GLY A 78 4.41 -4.94 8.71
C GLY A 78 3.92 -3.94 7.66
N LEU A 79 2.86 -3.22 8.04
CA LEU A 79 2.26 -2.17 7.24
C LEU A 79 2.70 -0.81 7.77
N LEU A 80 3.36 -0.02 6.92
CA LEU A 80 3.88 1.28 7.29
C LEU A 80 2.79 2.35 7.15
N CYS A 81 2.61 3.09 8.24
CA CYS A 81 1.78 4.29 8.30
C CYS A 81 2.65 5.52 8.14
N ASN A 82 2.93 5.91 6.90
CA ASN A 82 3.54 7.21 6.63
C ASN A 82 2.52 8.31 6.93
N LEU A 83 2.89 9.29 7.77
CA LEU A 83 2.03 10.42 8.15
C LEU A 83 1.76 11.39 6.99
N THR A 84 2.35 11.18 5.83
CA THR A 84 2.16 12.00 4.64
C THR A 84 1.10 11.39 3.74
N SER A 85 -0.15 11.82 3.95
CA SER A 85 -1.19 11.78 2.92
C SER A 85 -0.80 12.73 1.79
N THR A 86 0.17 12.34 0.98
CA THR A 86 0.39 12.92 -0.34
C THR A 86 0.61 11.74 -1.26
N GLU A 87 -0.35 11.54 -2.16
CA GLU A 87 -0.11 10.96 -3.47
C GLU A 87 1.22 11.50 -4.01
N ASN A 88 2.25 10.68 -3.92
CA ASN A 88 3.42 10.71 -4.77
C ASN A 88 4.23 9.47 -4.43
N HIS A 89 3.94 8.38 -5.13
CA HIS A 89 5.00 7.45 -5.49
C HIS A 89 5.91 8.16 -6.51
N GLN A 90 6.58 9.24 -6.07
CA GLN A 90 7.81 9.69 -6.69
C GLN A 90 8.87 8.75 -6.15
N VAL A 91 9.23 7.77 -6.97
CA VAL A 91 10.50 7.06 -6.83
C VAL A 91 11.58 8.14 -6.77
N SER A 92 12.15 8.37 -5.59
CA SER A 92 13.35 9.17 -5.41
C SER A 92 14.56 8.28 -5.70
N PRO A 93 15.31 8.49 -6.80
CA PRO A 93 16.45 7.65 -7.14
C PRO A 93 17.69 8.20 -6.45
N ASN A 94 17.94 7.77 -5.22
CA ASN A 94 19.26 7.95 -4.59
C ASN A 94 19.76 6.61 -4.07
N ALA A 95 19.91 5.66 -4.99
CA ALA A 95 20.77 4.49 -4.83
C ALA A 95 21.21 4.05 -6.23
N ALA A 96 22.47 4.35 -6.57
CA ALA A 96 23.23 3.84 -7.72
C ALA A 96 22.43 3.55 -9.00
N HIS A 97 22.42 4.51 -9.95
CA HIS A 97 21.96 4.28 -11.32
C HIS A 97 22.83 3.23 -12.02
N ILE A 98 22.42 1.96 -11.95
CA ILE A 98 22.78 0.96 -12.96
C ILE A 98 21.67 1.05 -14.03
N ALA A 99 21.95 1.82 -15.07
CA ALA A 99 21.05 1.98 -16.20
C ALA A 99 21.03 0.69 -17.04
N TYR A 100 20.03 -0.16 -16.80
CA TYR A 100 19.66 -1.21 -17.76
C TYR A 100 18.95 -0.56 -18.96
N VAL A 101 19.78 -0.21 -19.93
CA VAL A 101 19.54 -0.12 -21.38
C VAL A 101 18.12 -0.43 -21.87
N SER A 102 17.41 0.61 -22.32
CA SER A 102 16.26 0.46 -23.22
C SER A 102 16.77 0.19 -24.64
N SER A 103 16.44 -1.00 -25.16
CA SER A 103 16.95 -1.64 -26.39
C SER A 103 16.62 -0.95 -27.72
N LEU A 104 16.28 0.34 -27.77
CA LEU A 104 16.06 1.06 -29.04
C LEU A 104 17.13 2.11 -29.40
N CYS A 105 18.01 2.50 -28.48
CA CYS A 105 19.01 3.57 -28.74
C CYS A 105 20.39 3.09 -29.22
N LEU A 106 20.72 1.80 -29.12
CA LEU A 106 22.09 1.31 -29.40
C LEU A 106 22.45 1.24 -30.90
N VAL A 107 21.48 1.33 -31.81
CA VAL A 107 21.75 1.20 -33.25
C VAL A 107 22.32 2.50 -33.86
N LEU A 108 22.05 3.67 -33.26
CA LEU A 108 22.42 4.95 -33.86
C LEU A 108 23.89 5.34 -33.65
N VAL A 109 24.54 4.85 -32.58
CA VAL A 109 25.93 5.26 -32.26
C VAL A 109 26.96 4.57 -33.16
N ALA A 110 26.65 3.40 -33.71
CA ALA A 110 27.60 2.64 -34.54
C ALA A 110 27.78 3.22 -35.96
N ILE A 111 26.80 3.95 -36.51
CA ILE A 111 26.86 4.41 -37.90
C ILE A 111 27.75 5.65 -38.05
N ALA A 112 27.89 6.47 -36.99
CA ALA A 112 28.72 7.67 -37.04
C ALA A 112 30.23 7.37 -37.03
N ALA A 113 30.65 6.21 -36.52
CA ALA A 113 32.07 5.84 -36.44
C ALA A 113 32.66 5.36 -37.77
N SER A 114 31.84 5.03 -38.78
CA SER A 114 32.31 4.59 -40.10
C SER A 114 32.47 5.72 -41.11
N LEU A 115 32.04 6.95 -40.78
CA LEU A 115 32.15 8.12 -41.68
C LEU A 115 33.39 8.99 -41.43
N VAL A 116 34.27 8.60 -40.51
CA VAL A 116 35.52 9.31 -40.21
C VAL A 116 36.75 8.45 -40.59
N LEU A 117 36.58 7.45 -41.47
CA LEU A 117 37.69 6.80 -42.17
C LEU A 117 37.73 7.25 -43.63
#